data_AF-A0A2W4VNW3-F1
#
_entry.id   AF-A0A2W4VNW3-F1
#
_cell.length_a   1.000
_cell.length_b   1.000
_cell.length_c   1.000
_cell.angle_alpha   90.00
_cell.angle_beta   90.00
_cell.angle_gamma   90.00
#
_symmetry.space_group_name_H-M   'P 1'
#
loop_
_entity.id
_entity.type
_entity.pdbx_description
1 polymer ?
#
loop_
_entity_poly.entity_id
_entity_poly.type
_entity_poly.pdbx_seq_one_letter_code
_entity_poly.pdbx_strand_id
1 'polypeptide(L)'
;MSQVLSIAASLLAEVRQAIGIQVLSRSQPISRLADNHQVSRKFVYQQGDKAQQALDESFAPSPADDDVLFHLPVALLHEYSRSLVYQRFLINIFY
;
A
#
# COMPACT_ATOMS: atom_id res chain seq x y z
N MET A 1 29.85 -20.12 9.57
CA MET A 1 28.66 -21.00 9.68
C MET A 1 27.50 -20.28 9.02
N SER A 2 27.14 -20.67 7.80
CA SER A 2 26.03 -20.07 7.05
C SER A 2 24.71 -20.48 7.69
N GLN A 3 23.92 -19.53 8.18
CA GLN A 3 22.60 -19.82 8.75
C GLN A 3 21.67 -20.34 7.66
N VAL A 4 21.27 -21.61 7.72
CA VAL A 4 20.23 -22.17 6.85
C VAL A 4 18.90 -21.57 7.30
N LEU A 5 18.34 -20.69 6.49
CA LEU A 5 17.02 -20.12 6.74
C LEU A 5 15.95 -21.21 6.54
N SER A 6 14.87 -21.14 7.34
CA SER A 6 13.70 -21.98 7.09
C SER A 6 13.06 -21.60 5.75
N ILE A 7 12.36 -22.54 5.11
CA ILE A 7 11.63 -22.26 3.86
C ILE A 7 10.67 -21.08 4.06
N ALA A 8 9.94 -21.09 5.17
CA ALA A 8 9.05 -19.99 5.54
C ALA A 8 9.77 -18.64 5.68
N ALA A 9 11.05 -18.60 6.02
CA ALA A 9 11.83 -17.36 6.08
C ALA A 9 12.38 -16.94 4.72
N SER A 10 12.66 -17.88 3.81
CA SER A 10 13.19 -17.60 2.47
C SER A 10 12.11 -17.29 1.42
N LEU A 11 10.82 -17.52 1.72
CA LEU A 11 9.73 -17.18 0.79
C LEU A 11 9.67 -15.69 0.47
N LEU A 12 9.57 -15.38 -0.82
CA LEU A 12 9.33 -14.03 -1.36
C LEU A 12 7.97 -13.48 -0.92
N ALA A 13 7.85 -12.15 -0.90
CA ALA A 13 6.62 -11.46 -0.52
C ALA A 13 5.43 -11.86 -1.41
N GLU A 14 5.65 -11.99 -2.72
CA GLU A 14 4.63 -12.39 -3.70
C GLU A 14 4.05 -13.78 -3.40
N VAL A 15 4.91 -14.74 -3.04
CA VAL A 15 4.47 -16.10 -2.68
C VAL A 15 3.65 -16.09 -1.40
N ARG A 16 4.07 -15.29 -0.40
CA ARG A 16 3.33 -15.13 0.86
C ARG A 16 1.95 -14.53 0.61
N GLN A 17 1.86 -13.52 -0.24
CA GLN A 17 0.59 -12.91 -0.64
C GLN A 17 -0.30 -13.91 -1.37
N ALA A 18 0.25 -14.70 -2.30
CA ALA A 18 -0.50 -15.74 -3.00
C ALA A 18 -1.05 -16.81 -2.04
N ILE A 19 -0.29 -17.19 -0.99
CA ILE A 19 -0.78 -18.08 0.07
C ILE A 19 -1.96 -17.42 0.80
N GLY A 20 -1.83 -16.14 1.20
CA GLY A 20 -2.91 -15.41 1.86
C GLY A 20 -4.20 -15.36 1.04
N ILE A 21 -4.11 -15.02 -0.25
CA ILE A 21 -5.25 -15.02 -1.19
C ILE A 21 -5.88 -16.41 -1.30
N GLN A 22 -5.07 -17.48 -1.39
CA GLN A 22 -5.56 -18.85 -1.47
C GLN A 22 -6.29 -19.29 -0.20
N VAL A 23 -5.87 -18.80 0.97
CA VAL A 23 -6.56 -19.03 2.25
C VAL A 23 -7.93 -18.34 2.26
N LEU A 24 -7.99 -17.04 1.92
CA LEU A 24 -9.24 -16.29 1.93
C LEU A 24 -10.26 -16.81 0.92
N SER A 25 -9.80 -17.18 -0.27
CA SER A 25 -10.66 -17.78 -1.31
C SER A 25 -11.07 -19.23 -1.01
N ARG A 26 -10.51 -19.86 0.04
CA ARG A 26 -10.72 -21.27 0.38
C ARG A 26 -10.46 -22.23 -0.80
N SER A 27 -9.52 -21.85 -1.67
CA SER A 27 -9.18 -22.57 -2.90
C SER A 27 -8.80 -24.04 -2.67
N GLN A 28 -8.20 -24.35 -1.52
CA GLN A 28 -7.84 -25.69 -1.10
C GLN A 28 -7.66 -25.75 0.44
N PRO A 29 -7.68 -26.96 1.05
CA PRO A 29 -7.47 -27.10 2.49
C PRO A 29 -6.12 -26.55 2.97
N ILE A 30 -6.09 -25.99 4.19
CA ILE A 30 -4.88 -25.42 4.82
C ILE A 30 -3.73 -26.44 4.91
N SER A 31 -4.04 -27.71 5.16
CA SER A 31 -3.04 -28.79 5.17
C SER A 31 -2.35 -28.91 3.82
N ARG A 32 -3.11 -28.86 2.72
CA ARG A 32 -2.57 -28.96 1.36
C ARG A 32 -1.71 -27.76 1.00
N LEU A 33 -2.11 -26.56 1.40
CA LEU A 33 -1.29 -25.34 1.22
C LEU A 33 0.04 -25.46 1.96
N ALA A 34 0.00 -25.90 3.21
CA ALA A 34 1.19 -26.08 4.02
C ALA A 34 2.16 -27.10 3.39
N ASP A 35 1.63 -28.24 2.93
CA ASP A 35 2.42 -29.29 2.29
C ASP A 35 3.01 -28.81 0.96
N ASN A 36 2.21 -28.16 0.09
CA ASN A 36 2.65 -27.66 -1.22
C ASN A 36 3.77 -26.62 -1.11
N HIS A 37 3.71 -25.75 -0.10
CA HIS A 37 4.72 -24.71 0.12
C HIS A 37 5.82 -25.13 1.11
N GLN A 38 5.78 -26.36 1.63
CA GLN A 38 6.73 -26.90 2.61
C GLN A 38 6.89 -26.00 3.85
N VAL A 39 5.77 -25.47 4.35
CA VAL A 39 5.69 -24.60 5.52
C VAL A 39 4.72 -25.17 6.54
N SER A 40 4.72 -24.63 7.76
CA SER A 40 3.76 -25.06 8.77
C SER A 40 2.35 -24.53 8.49
N ARG A 41 1.33 -25.26 8.95
CA ARG A 41 -0.07 -24.77 8.89
C ARG A 41 -0.25 -23.44 9.62
N LYS A 42 0.48 -23.24 10.74
CA LYS A 42 0.50 -21.98 11.48
C LYS A 42 0.95 -20.81 10.59
N PHE A 43 2.00 -21.02 9.79
CA PHE A 43 2.47 -20.00 8.86
C PHE A 43 1.43 -19.65 7.78
N VAL A 44 0.72 -20.66 7.27
CA VAL A 44 -0.36 -20.47 6.28
C VAL A 44 -1.49 -19.65 6.88
N TYR A 45 -1.95 -19.98 8.10
CA TYR A 45 -2.95 -19.17 8.81
C TYR A 45 -2.50 -17.72 8.96
N GLN A 46 -1.25 -17.48 9.36
CA GLN A 46 -0.71 -16.13 9.48
C GLN A 46 -0.72 -15.33 8.17
N GLN A 47 -0.51 -15.98 7.01
CA GLN A 47 -0.61 -15.29 5.72
C GLN A 47 -2.07 -14.95 5.39
N GLY A 48 -3.01 -15.82 5.76
CA GLY A 48 -4.45 -15.55 5.66
C GLY A 48 -4.89 -14.37 6.53
N ASP A 49 -4.49 -14.37 7.80
CA ASP A 49 -4.80 -13.29 8.75
C ASP A 49 -4.26 -11.95 8.24
N LYS A 50 -3.02 -11.94 7.74
CA LYS A 50 -2.41 -10.74 7.17
C LYS A 50 -3.16 -10.24 5.92
N ALA A 51 -3.60 -11.14 5.05
CA ALA A 51 -4.37 -10.78 3.87
C ALA A 51 -5.76 -10.23 4.26
N GLN A 52 -6.42 -10.82 5.25
CA GLN A 52 -7.71 -10.33 5.75
C GLN A 52 -7.56 -8.92 6.33
N GLN A 53 -6.55 -8.71 7.19
CA GLN A 53 -6.27 -7.40 7.78
C GLN A 53 -6.03 -6.34 6.69
N ALA A 54 -5.24 -6.65 5.66
CA ALA A 54 -4.99 -5.71 4.57
C ALA A 54 -6.26 -5.35 3.79
N LEU A 55 -7.17 -6.31 3.59
CA LEU A 55 -8.47 -6.03 3.00
C LEU A 55 -9.32 -5.16 3.93
N ASP A 56 -9.42 -5.52 5.21
CA ASP A 56 -10.19 -4.77 6.20
C ASP A 56 -9.74 -3.31 6.27
N GLU A 57 -8.42 -3.06 6.28
CA GLU A 57 -7.83 -1.72 6.23
C GLU A 57 -8.18 -0.99 4.92
N SER A 58 -8.18 -1.68 3.77
CA SER A 58 -8.52 -1.04 2.48
C SER A 58 -10.00 -0.68 2.34
N PHE A 59 -10.88 -1.38 3.06
CA PHE A 59 -12.32 -1.14 3.08
C PHE A 59 -12.79 -0.36 4.31
N ALA A 60 -11.88 0.01 5.21
CA ALA A 60 -12.20 0.87 6.34
C ALA A 60 -12.74 2.21 5.83
N PRO A 61 -13.78 2.77 6.47
CA PRO A 61 -14.29 4.08 6.08
C PRO A 61 -13.15 5.11 6.20
N SER A 62 -13.02 5.97 5.18
CA SER A 62 -12.15 7.14 5.32
C SER A 62 -12.61 7.95 6.54
N PRO A 63 -11.70 8.43 7.39
CA PRO A 63 -12.07 9.41 8.39
C PRO A 63 -12.84 10.54 7.71
N ALA A 64 -13.88 11.04 8.38
CA ALA A 64 -14.70 12.14 7.88
C ALA A 64 -13.79 13.30 7.46
N ASP A 65 -14.18 14.01 6.40
CA ASP A 65 -13.46 15.11 5.74
C ASP A 65 -13.09 16.29 6.66
N ASP A 66 -13.40 16.20 7.95
CA ASP A 66 -13.13 17.20 8.99
C ASP A 66 -11.65 17.20 9.45
N ASP A 67 -10.88 16.14 9.16
CA ASP A 67 -9.43 16.11 9.40
C ASP A 67 -8.65 16.64 8.20
N VAL A 68 -8.83 17.94 7.91
CA VAL A 68 -7.97 18.67 6.97
C VAL A 68 -6.58 18.81 7.60
N LEU A 69 -5.67 17.88 7.29
CA LEU A 69 -4.29 17.92 7.77
C LEU A 69 -3.49 19.14 7.24
N PHE A 70 -3.96 19.81 6.18
CA PHE A 70 -3.34 21.03 5.64
C PHE A 70 -4.36 21.99 5.00
N HIS A 71 -4.50 23.18 5.59
CA HIS A 71 -5.09 24.33 4.87
C HIS A 71 -4.00 24.98 4.00
N LEU A 72 -4.10 24.81 2.68
CA LEU A 72 -3.30 25.62 1.75
C LEU A 72 -3.86 27.07 1.76
N PRO A 73 -3.10 28.10 2.18
CA PRO A 73 -3.59 29.46 2.13
C PRO A 73 -3.70 29.91 0.66
N VAL A 74 -4.91 29.98 0.14
CA VAL A 74 -5.20 30.46 -1.24
C VAL A 74 -4.66 31.88 -1.47
N ALA A 75 -4.44 32.65 -0.41
CA ALA A 75 -3.82 33.98 -0.47
C ALA A 75 -2.42 33.95 -1.13
N LEU A 76 -1.63 32.90 -0.89
CA LEU A 76 -0.28 32.79 -1.47
C LEU A 76 -0.30 32.47 -2.97
N LEU A 77 -1.37 31.82 -3.46
CA LEU A 77 -1.54 31.52 -4.88
C LEU A 77 -1.96 32.76 -5.69
N HIS A 78 -2.75 33.66 -5.09
CA HIS A 78 -3.22 34.88 -5.77
C HIS A 78 -2.09 35.88 -6.01
N GLU A 79 -1.16 36.01 -5.06
CA GLU A 79 -0.02 36.92 -5.18
C GLU A 79 1.02 36.41 -6.20
N TYR A 80 1.27 35.09 -6.21
CA TYR A 80 2.16 34.45 -7.18
C TYR A 80 1.60 34.52 -8.62
N SER A 81 0.29 34.35 -8.78
CA SER A 81 -0.37 34.45 -10.09
C SER A 81 -0.32 35.87 -10.67
N ARG A 82 -0.41 36.89 -9.82
CA ARG A 82 -0.28 38.30 -10.24
C ARG A 82 1.14 38.62 -10.72
N SER A 83 2.15 38.17 -9.98
CA SER A 83 3.57 38.34 -10.32
C SER A 83 3.93 37.74 -11.71
N LEU A 84 3.47 36.52 -11.98
CA LEU A 84 3.75 35.82 -13.25
C LEU A 84 3.08 36.46 -14.47
N VAL A 85 1.87 37.01 -14.31
CA VAL A 85 1.17 37.72 -15.39
C VAL A 85 1.89 39.04 -15.75
N TYR A 86 2.42 39.77 -14.76
CA TYR A 86 3.21 40.98 -15.00
C TYR A 86 4.54 40.71 -15.72
N GLN A 87 5.28 39.67 -15.33
CA GLN A 87 6.51 39.29 -16.04
C GLN A 87 6.23 38.83 -17.48
N ARG A 88 5.16 38.06 -17.72
CA ARG A 88 4.77 37.63 -19.07
C ARG A 88 4.31 38.79 -19.96
N PHE A 89 3.68 39.82 -19.39
CA PHE A 89 3.25 41.01 -20.11
C PHE A 89 4.43 41.95 -20.44
N LEU A 90 5.38 42.14 -19.52
CA LEU A 90 6.56 42.97 -19.76
C LEU A 90 7.50 42.38 -20.82
N ILE A 91 7.68 41.06 -20.88
CA ILE A 91 8.51 40.40 -21.89
C ILE A 91 7.93 40.58 -23.31
N ASN A 92 6.62 40.71 -23.46
CA ASN A 92 5.93 40.82 -24.75
C ASN A 92 5.84 42.26 -25.30
N ILE A 93 6.28 43.26 -24.54
CA ILE A 93 6.33 44.68 -24.96
C ILE A 93 7.74 45.09 -25.43
N PHE A 94 8.78 44.33 -25.07
CA PHE A 94 10.18 44.65 -25.36
C PHE A 94 10.84 43.75 -26.43
N TYR A 95 10.06 43.04 -27.25
CA TYR A 95 10.51 42.35 -28.47
C TYR A 95 9.57 42.62 -29.63
#